data_AF-A0A950AD53-F1
#
_entry.id   AF-A0A950AD53-F1
#
_cell.length_a   1.000
_cell.length_b   1.000
_cell.length_c   1.000
_cell.angle_alpha   90.00
_cell.angle_beta   90.00
_cell.angle_gamma   90.00
#
_symmetry.space_group_name_H-M   'P 1'
#
loop_
_entity.id
_entity.type
_entity.pdbx_description
1 polymer ?
#
loop_
_entity_poly.entity_id
_entity_poly.type
_entity_poly.pdbx_seq_one_letter_code
_entity_poly.pdbx_strand_id
1 'polypeptide(L)'
;MPLPNSALSGFTRDAVTPYEAAALLERLVGLELHEYWSELPRLRRDDFRSMTGHKQVTDFYLAKLAALNKAKLATFDTRLQTITAPETLELLNR
;
A
#
# COMPACT_ATOMS: atom_id res chain seq x y z
N MET A 1 27.05 -24.13 6.02
CA MET A 1 26.39 -23.89 4.72
C MET A 1 25.20 -22.96 4.99
N PRO A 2 25.28 -21.65 4.68
CA PRO A 2 24.15 -20.74 4.90
C PRO A 2 23.21 -20.72 3.70
N LEU A 3 21.90 -20.60 3.97
CA LEU A 3 20.82 -20.51 2.99
C LEU A 3 20.80 -19.13 2.29
N PRO A 4 20.34 -19.06 1.03
CA PRO A 4 20.34 -17.82 0.26
C PRO A 4 19.30 -16.83 0.81
N ASN A 5 19.80 -15.63 1.12
CA ASN A 5 19.01 -14.44 1.40
C ASN A 5 17.93 -14.24 0.32
N SER A 6 16.67 -14.47 0.68
CA SER A 6 15.52 -14.22 -0.19
C SER A 6 15.30 -12.70 -0.35
N ALA A 7 15.84 -12.15 -1.43
CA ALA A 7 15.18 -11.23 -2.37
C ALA A 7 14.39 -9.99 -1.85
N LEU A 8 14.83 -9.28 -0.80
CA LEU A 8 14.32 -7.93 -0.50
C LEU A 8 15.42 -6.87 -0.26
N SER A 9 16.65 -7.11 -0.68
CA SER A 9 17.82 -6.24 -0.39
C SER A 9 17.93 -4.96 -1.25
N GLY A 10 16.82 -4.41 -1.75
CA GLY A 10 16.86 -3.37 -2.77
C GLY A 10 16.86 -1.91 -2.30
N PHE A 11 16.16 -1.54 -1.21
CA PHE A 11 15.69 -0.15 -1.11
C PHE A 11 15.60 0.51 0.28
N THR A 12 16.19 0.00 1.36
CA THR A 12 16.32 0.81 2.60
C THR A 12 17.51 0.37 3.45
N ARG A 13 18.24 1.35 4.01
CA ARG A 13 19.35 1.13 4.95
C ARG A 13 18.89 0.48 6.26
N ASP A 14 17.60 0.62 6.59
CA ASP A 14 16.92 0.08 7.76
C ASP A 14 15.77 -0.83 7.31
N ALA A 15 16.08 -1.91 6.58
CA ALA A 15 15.06 -2.90 6.24
C ALA A 15 14.57 -3.57 7.54
N VAL A 16 13.31 -3.30 7.91
CA VAL A 16 12.67 -3.95 9.05
C VAL A 16 12.55 -5.45 8.80
N THR A 17 12.73 -6.23 9.85
CA THR A 17 12.51 -7.67 9.82
C THR A 17 11.02 -7.97 9.56
N PRO A 18 10.68 -9.16 9.03
CA PRO A 18 9.28 -9.56 8.88
C PRO A 18 8.50 -9.52 10.21
N TYR A 19 9.17 -9.77 11.33
CA TYR A 19 8.58 -9.66 12.67
C TYR A 19 8.20 -8.22 13.01
N GLU A 20 9.11 -7.27 12.80
CA GLU A 20 8.84 -5.84 13.04
C GLU A 20 7.75 -5.31 12.11
N ALA A 21 7.73 -5.79 10.86
CA ALA A 21 6.67 -5.47 9.91
C ALA A 21 5.30 -5.99 10.38
N ALA A 22 5.23 -7.23 10.88
CA ALA A 22 4.01 -7.81 11.43
C ALA A 22 3.53 -7.05 12.68
N ALA A 23 4.43 -6.72 13.60
CA ALA A 23 4.11 -5.95 14.80
C ALA A 23 3.59 -4.54 14.48
N LEU A 24 4.16 -3.88 13.46
CA LEU A 24 3.65 -2.61 12.97
C LEU A 24 2.25 -2.77 12.36
N LEU A 25 2.05 -3.82 11.55
CA LEU A 25 0.75 -4.10 10.94
C LEU A 25 -0.34 -4.33 11.99
N GLU A 26 -0.06 -5.12 13.03
CA GLU A 26 -1.00 -5.36 14.15
C GLU A 26 -1.43 -4.05 14.80
N ARG A 27 -0.48 -3.14 15.05
CA ARG A 27 -0.78 -1.81 15.61
C ARG A 27 -1.66 -0.98 14.69
N LEU A 28 -1.41 -1.01 13.39
CA LEU A 28 -2.22 -0.28 12.40
C LEU A 28 -3.64 -0.85 12.30
N VAL A 29 -3.78 -2.18 12.36
CA VAL A 29 -5.07 -2.89 12.34
C VAL A 29 -5.90 -2.66 13.59
N GLY A 30 -5.26 -2.38 14.73
CA GLY A 30 -5.96 -2.06 15.99
C GLY A 30 -6.45 -0.62 16.14
N LEU A 31 -6.24 0.26 15.16
CA LEU A 31 -6.68 1.66 15.27
C LEU A 31 -8.21 1.77 15.12
N GLU A 32 -8.88 2.34 16.12
CA GLU A 32 -10.36 2.41 16.20
C GLU A 32 -11.03 3.18 15.04
N LEU A 33 -10.28 4.04 14.36
CA LEU A 33 -10.75 4.82 13.21
C LEU A 33 -10.58 4.08 11.87
N HIS A 34 -9.99 2.88 11.87
CA HIS A 34 -9.76 2.11 10.66
C HIS A 34 -10.85 1.06 10.45
N GLU A 35 -11.57 1.17 9.35
CA GLU A 35 -12.48 0.12 8.87
C GLU A 35 -11.75 -0.76 7.84
N TYR A 36 -11.82 -2.08 8.03
CA TYR A 36 -11.19 -3.06 7.15
C TYR A 36 -12.25 -3.80 6.31
N TRP A 37 -11.95 -4.02 5.04
CA TRP A 37 -12.84 -4.79 4.17
C TRP A 37 -12.77 -6.29 4.46
N SER A 38 -13.93 -6.95 4.44
CA SER A 38 -14.04 -8.41 4.63
C SER A 38 -13.43 -9.22 3.48
N GLU A 39 -13.30 -8.60 2.30
CA GLU A 39 -12.68 -9.20 1.13
C GLU A 39 -11.98 -8.16 0.26
N LEU A 40 -11.02 -8.64 -0.52
CA LEU A 40 -10.27 -7.82 -1.46
C LEU A 40 -10.95 -7.84 -2.84
N PRO A 41 -11.21 -6.68 -3.47
CA PRO A 41 -11.79 -6.60 -4.79
C PRO A 41 -10.83 -7.13 -5.86
N ARG A 42 -11.42 -7.75 -6.87
CA ARG A 42 -10.69 -8.26 -8.03
C ARG A 42 -10.36 -7.11 -8.98
N LEU A 43 -9.07 -6.93 -9.25
CA LEU A 43 -8.62 -6.03 -10.32
C LEU A 43 -8.72 -6.69 -11.70
N ARG A 44 -9.06 -5.88 -12.69
CA ARG A 44 -9.02 -6.25 -14.12
C ARG A 44 -7.74 -5.71 -14.74
N ARG A 45 -7.31 -6.32 -15.84
CA ARG A 45 -6.12 -5.87 -16.59
C ARG A 45 -6.19 -4.39 -16.97
N ASP A 46 -7.40 -3.91 -17.27
CA ASP A 46 -7.63 -2.54 -17.74
C ASP A 46 -7.41 -1.50 -16.64
N ASP A 47 -7.48 -1.90 -15.37
CA ASP A 47 -7.20 -1.02 -14.23
C ASP A 47 -5.72 -0.59 -14.17
N PHE A 48 -4.83 -1.31 -14.88
CA PHE A 48 -3.40 -1.01 -14.94
C PHE A 48 -2.97 -0.27 -16.21
N ARG A 49 -3.91 0.12 -17.09
CA ARG A 49 -3.59 0.67 -18.41
C ARG A 49 -2.80 1.98 -18.34
N SER A 50 -2.98 2.76 -17.29
CA SER A 50 -2.27 4.03 -17.04
C SER A 50 -0.98 3.87 -16.24
N MET A 51 -0.55 2.64 -15.95
CA MET A 51 0.61 2.38 -15.12
C MET A 51 1.90 2.56 -15.95
N THR A 52 2.76 3.47 -15.51
CA THR A 52 4.02 3.80 -16.21
C THR A 52 5.15 2.81 -15.88
N GLY A 53 5.05 2.08 -14.77
CA GLY A 53 6.02 1.04 -14.42
C GLY A 53 5.57 0.08 -13.32
N HIS A 54 6.23 -1.08 -13.24
CA HIS A 54 5.91 -2.17 -12.30
C HIS A 54 5.94 -1.76 -10.82
N LYS A 55 6.68 -0.71 -10.46
CA LYS A 55 6.74 -0.21 -9.08
C LYS A 55 5.43 0.42 -8.60
N GLN A 56 4.54 0.78 -9.52
CA GLN A 56 3.27 1.42 -9.21
C GLN A 56 2.10 0.43 -9.06
N VAL A 57 2.34 -0.88 -9.19
CA VAL A 57 1.27 -1.90 -9.13
C VAL A 57 0.52 -1.83 -7.80
N THR A 58 1.27 -1.80 -6.68
CA THR A 58 0.70 -1.74 -5.34
C THR A 58 -0.04 -0.42 -5.14
N ASP A 59 0.56 0.70 -5.55
CA ASP A 59 -0.01 2.03 -5.44
C ASP A 59 -1.35 2.16 -6.18
N PHE A 60 -1.38 1.73 -7.45
CA PHE A 60 -2.60 1.69 -8.25
C PHE A 60 -3.66 0.78 -7.65
N TYR A 61 -3.26 -0.39 -7.15
CA TYR A 61 -4.18 -1.30 -6.50
C TYR A 61 -4.82 -0.66 -5.28
N LEU A 62 -4.03 -0.11 -4.36
CA LEU A 62 -4.52 0.51 -3.12
C LEU A 62 -5.41 1.72 -3.40
N ALA A 63 -5.05 2.55 -4.39
CA ALA A 63 -5.87 3.69 -4.81
C ALA A 63 -7.22 3.24 -5.40
N LYS A 64 -7.21 2.26 -6.31
CA LYS A 64 -8.43 1.72 -6.93
C LYS A 64 -9.33 1.04 -5.89
N LEU A 65 -8.70 0.31 -4.98
CA LEU A 65 -9.33 -0.38 -3.87
C LEU A 65 -10.09 0.59 -2.95
N ALA A 66 -9.46 1.70 -2.56
CA ALA A 66 -10.10 2.75 -1.78
C ALA A 66 -11.28 3.40 -2.54
N ALA A 67 -11.11 3.69 -3.83
CA ALA A 67 -12.16 4.28 -4.66
C ALA A 67 -13.41 3.38 -4.76
N LEU A 68 -13.23 2.08 -4.99
CA LEU A 68 -14.33 1.11 -5.11
C LEU A 68 -15.20 1.02 -3.85
N ASN A 69 -14.60 1.28 -2.69
CA ASN A 69 -15.27 1.17 -1.39
C ASN A 69 -15.63 2.53 -0.78
N LYS A 70 -15.46 3.64 -1.52
CA LYS A 70 -15.72 5.00 -1.02
C LYS A 70 -14.91 5.34 0.26
N ALA A 71 -13.71 4.78 0.37
CA ALA A 71 -12.79 5.04 1.47
C ALA A 71 -11.62 5.93 1.01
N LYS A 72 -10.72 6.25 1.96
CA LYS A 72 -9.48 6.98 1.68
C LYS A 72 -8.26 6.11 1.91
N LEU A 73 -7.30 6.21 0.99
CA LEU A 73 -5.95 5.68 1.17
C LEU A 73 -5.15 6.66 2.03
N ALA A 74 -4.96 6.34 3.31
CA ALA A 74 -4.09 7.10 4.19
C ALA A 74 -2.61 6.78 3.91
N THR A 75 -1.79 7.79 3.61
CA THR A 75 -0.39 7.59 3.20
C THR A 75 0.50 8.79 3.54
N PHE A 76 1.80 8.54 3.71
CA PHE A 76 2.83 9.58 3.78
C PHE A 76 3.47 9.88 2.41
N ASP A 77 3.17 9.07 1.38
CA ASP A 77 3.76 9.27 0.06
C ASP A 77 2.95 10.29 -0.75
N THR A 78 3.51 11.49 -0.89
CA THR A 78 2.92 12.60 -1.64
C THR A 78 2.83 12.32 -3.14
N ARG A 79 3.63 11.39 -3.69
CA ARG A 79 3.62 11.06 -5.11
C ARG A 79 2.30 10.44 -5.56
N LEU A 80 1.57 9.78 -4.65
CA LEU A 80 0.27 9.18 -4.92
C LEU A 80 -0.77 10.19 -5.41
N GLN A 81 -0.64 11.47 -5.04
CA GLN A 81 -1.50 12.55 -5.54
C GLN A 81 -1.51 12.68 -7.07
N THR A 82 -0.46 12.20 -7.75
CA THR A 82 -0.36 12.29 -9.21
C THR A 82 -1.15 11.20 -9.95
N ILE A 83 -1.58 10.16 -9.24
CA ILE A 83 -2.21 8.96 -9.84
C ILE A 83 -3.58 8.60 -9.22
N THR A 84 -4.02 9.31 -8.19
CA THR A 84 -5.35 9.11 -7.58
C THR A 84 -6.10 10.42 -7.41
N ALA A 85 -7.43 10.34 -7.29
CA ALA A 85 -8.27 11.49 -7.06
C ALA A 85 -8.16 11.97 -5.59
N PRO A 86 -8.20 13.29 -5.31
CA PRO A 86 -8.01 13.83 -3.96
C PRO A 86 -8.98 13.29 -2.91
N GLU A 87 -10.22 12.98 -3.28
CA GLU A 87 -11.24 12.45 -2.38
C GLU A 87 -10.96 11.03 -1.90
N THR A 88 -10.08 10.30 -2.61
CA THR A 88 -9.69 8.91 -2.31
C THR A 88 -8.36 8.85 -1.54
N LEU A 89 -7.73 9.99 -1.23
CA LEU A 89 -6.42 10.06 -0.59
C LEU A 89 -6.48 10.86 0.71
N GLU A 90 -5.81 10.38 1.74
CA GLU A 90 -5.54 11.12 2.97
C GLU A 90 -4.03 11.18 3.18
N LEU A 91 -3.45 12.37 3.12
CA LEU A 91 -2.03 12.53 3.44
C LEU A 91 -1.84 12.67 4.95
N LEU A 92 -1.09 11.73 5.51
CA LEU A 92 -0.69 11.76 6.90
C LEU A 92 0.54 12.66 7.03
N ASN A 93 0.50 13.60 7.96
CA ASN A 93 1.66 14.39 8.36
C ASN A 93 2.39 13.66 9.49
N ARG A 94 3.71 13.60 9.43
CA ARG A 94 4.55 13.08 10.53
C ARG A 94 4.68 14.11 11.65
#